data_AF-A0A7S4QJP1-F1
#
_entry.id   AF-A0A7S4QJP1-F1
#
_cell.length_a   1.000
_cell.length_b   1.000
_cell.length_c   1.000
_cell.angle_alpha   90.00
_cell.angle_beta   90.00
_cell.angle_gamma   90.00
#
_symmetry.space_group_name_H-M   'P 1'
#
loop_
_entity.id
_entity.type
_entity.pdbx_description
1 polymer ?
#
loop_
_entity_poly.entity_id
_entity_poly.type
_entity_poly.pdbx_seq_one_letter_code
_entity_poly.pdbx_strand_id
1 'polypeptide(L)'
;YVQVPIETSRDRFGRITSSYGICRWKNDERKEFWKACISLLQVFEFITILILTYYAYRCRKISTEYNESTWIGLILWIELQLNGMLTLLVNFLISDEESYLTGWSVIIFFFCISVLLLLFVPKMIALW
;
A
#
# COMPACT_ATOMS: atom_id res chain seq x y z
N TYR A 1 4.51 16.03 16.56
CA TYR A 1 3.94 14.72 16.95
C TYR A 1 4.22 14.53 18.42
N VAL A 2 3.21 14.15 19.21
CA VAL A 2 3.41 13.83 20.64
C VAL A 2 3.15 12.34 20.77
N GLN A 3 4.15 11.59 21.22
CA GLN A 3 3.94 10.20 21.64
C GLN A 3 3.13 10.25 22.94
N VAL A 4 1.86 9.90 22.86
CA VAL A 4 1.03 9.72 24.05
C VAL A 4 1.08 8.23 24.38
N PRO A 5 1.70 7.80 25.50
CA PRO A 5 1.64 6.41 25.92
C PRO A 5 0.20 6.10 26.31
N ILE A 6 -0.42 5.14 25.63
CA ILE A 6 -1.75 4.62 25.97
C ILE A 6 -1.50 3.35 26.78
N GLU A 7 -1.89 3.36 28.06
CA GLU A 7 -1.76 2.20 28.95
C GLU A 7 -2.42 0.97 28.32
N THR A 8 -1.68 -0.14 28.18
CA THR A 8 -2.28 -1.41 27.75
C THR A 8 -1.56 -2.62 28.34
N SER A 9 -2.38 -3.51 28.90
CA SER A 9 -2.02 -4.75 29.60
C SER A 9 -1.09 -4.57 30.83
N ARG A 10 -1.66 -4.87 32.00
CA ARG A 10 -0.89 -5.08 33.22
C ARG A 10 -0.78 -6.58 33.45
N ASP A 11 0.42 -7.04 33.75
CA ASP A 11 0.66 -8.35 34.36
C ASP A 11 -0.16 -8.48 35.66
N ARG A 12 -0.45 -9.71 36.11
CA ARG A 12 -1.01 -10.03 37.42
C ARG A 12 -0.29 -9.32 38.59
N PHE A 13 0.97 -8.92 38.41
CA PHE A 13 1.76 -8.12 39.36
C PHE A 13 1.69 -6.60 39.14
N GLY A 14 0.79 -6.10 38.29
CA GLY A 14 0.58 -4.68 38.04
C GLY A 14 1.66 -4.00 37.20
N ARG A 15 2.58 -4.76 36.61
CA ARG A 15 3.65 -4.25 35.73
C ARG A 15 3.10 -4.03 34.32
N ILE A 16 3.52 -2.94 33.68
CA ILE A 16 3.15 -2.64 32.29
C ILE A 16 3.90 -3.62 31.38
N THR A 17 3.19 -4.45 30.62
CA THR A 17 3.78 -5.50 29.78
C THR A 17 3.91 -5.13 28.31
N SER A 18 3.13 -4.16 27.83
CA SER A 18 3.29 -3.60 26.49
C SER A 18 2.95 -2.11 26.50
N SER A 19 3.63 -1.36 25.64
CA SER A 19 3.28 0.02 25.35
C SER A 19 3.37 0.21 23.85
N TYR A 20 2.26 0.52 23.20
CA TYR A 20 2.26 0.92 21.80
C TYR A 20 2.07 2.44 21.70
N GLY A 21 2.75 3.05 20.74
CA GLY A 21 2.65 4.48 20.46
C GLY A 21 1.88 4.70 19.17
N ILE A 22 0.74 5.39 19.23
CA ILE A 22 0.03 5.82 18.03
C ILE A 22 0.31 7.29 17.73
N CYS A 23 0.52 7.60 16.45
CA CYS A 23 0.62 8.97 15.98
C CYS A 23 -0.78 9.58 15.91
N ARG A 24 -1.14 10.38 16.93
CA ARG A 24 -2.36 11.21 16.89
C ARG A 24 -2.04 12.67 16.60
N TRP A 25 -2.91 13.30 15.82
CA TRP A 25 -2.92 14.74 15.63
C TRP A 25 -3.35 15.42 16.93
N LYS A 26 -2.61 16.45 17.36
CA LYS A 26 -2.87 17.17 18.61
C LYS A 26 -4.09 18.11 18.51
N ASN A 27 -4.38 18.63 17.32
CA ASN A 27 -5.48 19.57 17.07
C ASN A 27 -6.46 18.96 16.07
N ASP A 28 -7.75 18.96 16.40
CA ASP A 28 -8.80 18.37 15.56
C ASP A 28 -9.02 19.13 14.24
N GLU A 29 -8.87 20.47 14.22
CA GLU A 29 -8.95 21.25 12.97
C GLU A 29 -7.87 20.84 11.95
N ARG A 30 -6.66 20.54 12.45
CA ARG A 30 -5.54 20.13 11.60
C ARG A 30 -5.73 18.69 11.10
N LYS A 31 -6.43 17.86 11.86
CA LYS A 31 -6.75 16.47 11.51
C LYS A 31 -7.65 16.40 10.28
N GLU A 32 -8.72 17.18 10.25
CA GLU A 32 -9.66 17.19 9.11
C GLU A 32 -9.00 17.74 7.84
N PHE A 33 -8.16 18.77 7.95
CA PHE A 33 -7.38 19.27 6.82
C PHE A 33 -6.43 18.21 6.25
N TRP A 34 -5.62 17.55 7.10
CA TRP A 34 -4.68 16.52 6.64
C TRP A 34 -5.38 15.29 6.06
N LYS A 35 -6.53 14.88 6.63
CA LYS A 35 -7.35 13.82 6.05
C LYS A 35 -7.82 14.17 4.64
N ALA A 36 -8.27 15.41 4.42
CA ALA A 36 -8.69 15.87 3.10
C ALA A 36 -7.52 15.83 2.09
N CYS A 37 -6.31 16.27 2.50
CA CYS A 37 -5.13 16.19 1.65
C CYS A 37 -4.74 14.76 1.28
N ILE A 38 -4.75 13.84 2.25
CA ILE A 38 -4.43 12.41 2.01
C ILE A 38 -5.47 11.77 1.09
N SER A 39 -6.76 12.07 1.32
CA SER A 39 -7.84 11.58 0.46
C SER A 39 -7.69 12.06 -0.98
N LEU A 40 -7.37 13.35 -1.18
CA LEU A 40 -7.16 13.90 -2.52
C LEU A 40 -5.94 13.29 -3.22
N LEU A 41 -4.85 13.05 -2.48
CA LEU A 41 -3.68 12.37 -2.99
C LEU A 41 -4.01 10.94 -3.46
N GLN A 42 -4.79 10.19 -2.68
CA GLN A 42 -5.20 8.84 -3.04
C GLN A 42 -6.08 8.82 -4.30
N VAL A 43 -6.99 9.78 -4.45
CA VAL A 43 -7.80 9.91 -5.68
C VAL A 43 -6.91 10.23 -6.88
N PHE A 44 -5.94 11.13 -6.71
CA PHE A 44 -5.00 11.49 -7.77
C PHE A 44 -4.13 10.30 -8.23
N GLU A 45 -3.63 9.52 -7.28
CA GLU A 45 -2.87 8.29 -7.53
C GLU A 45 -3.71 7.28 -8.31
N PHE A 46 -4.96 7.06 -7.90
CA PHE A 46 -5.88 6.16 -8.60
C PHE A 46 -6.14 6.58 -10.05
N ILE A 47 -6.35 7.87 -10.31
CA ILE A 47 -6.54 8.39 -11.67
C ILE A 47 -5.27 8.17 -12.50
N THR A 48 -4.09 8.39 -11.91
CA THR A 48 -2.81 8.20 -12.59
C THR A 48 -2.61 6.74 -12.98
N ILE A 49 -2.92 5.79 -12.08
CA ILE A 49 -2.85 4.35 -12.37
C ILE A 49 -3.80 3.96 -13.51
N LEU A 50 -5.02 4.50 -13.54
CA LEU A 50 -5.97 4.23 -14.63
C LEU A 50 -5.45 4.73 -15.98
N ILE A 51 -4.89 5.94 -16.02
CA ILE A 51 -4.30 6.52 -17.22
C ILE A 51 -3.10 5.68 -17.69
N LEU A 52 -2.20 5.31 -16.77
CA LEU A 52 -1.05 4.46 -17.07
C LEU A 52 -1.47 3.09 -17.59
N THR A 53 -2.50 2.49 -17.00
CA THR A 53 -3.04 1.20 -17.46
C THR A 53 -3.60 1.31 -18.88
N TYR A 54 -4.30 2.41 -19.19
CA TYR A 54 -4.79 2.68 -20.54
C TYR A 54 -3.64 2.80 -21.55
N TYR A 55 -2.59 3.55 -21.21
CA TYR A 55 -1.41 3.67 -22.06
C TYR A 55 -0.67 2.33 -22.21
N ALA A 56 -0.50 1.58 -21.14
CA ALA A 56 0.10 0.25 -21.19
C ALA A 56 -0.69 -0.69 -22.12
N TYR A 57 -2.03 -0.65 -22.08
CA TYR A 57 -2.88 -1.42 -22.99
C TYR A 57 -2.73 -0.99 -24.45
N ARG A 58 -2.60 0.31 -24.72
CA ARG A 58 -2.34 0.83 -26.08
C ARG A 58 -0.95 0.42 -26.58
N CYS A 59 0.07 0.50 -25.74
CA CYS A 59 1.45 0.16 -26.08
C CYS A 59 1.66 -1.33 -26.38
N ARG A 60 0.81 -2.23 -25.87
CA ARG A 60 0.84 -3.67 -26.25
C ARG A 60 0.68 -3.93 -27.74
N LYS A 61 0.10 -2.98 -28.50
CA LYS A 61 -0.07 -3.11 -29.95
C LYS A 61 1.18 -2.74 -30.74
N ILE A 62 2.17 -2.12 -30.10
CA ILE A 62 3.44 -1.73 -30.72
C ILE A 62 4.41 -2.88 -30.47
N SER A 63 4.74 -3.63 -31.52
CA SER A 63 5.71 -4.72 -31.44
C SER A 63 7.12 -4.14 -31.35
N THR A 64 7.62 -3.94 -30.13
CA THR A 64 9.04 -3.70 -29.86
C THR A 64 9.74 -5.04 -29.60
N GLU A 65 11.04 -5.16 -29.90
CA GLU A 65 11.83 -6.39 -29.65
C GLU A 65 11.77 -6.85 -28.19
N TYR A 66 11.46 -5.93 -27.29
CA TYR A 66 11.30 -6.18 -25.87
C TYR A 66 9.86 -5.85 -25.46
N ASN A 67 9.04 -6.87 -25.19
CA ASN A 67 7.62 -6.74 -24.83
C ASN A 67 7.43 -6.39 -23.34
N GLU A 68 8.18 -5.39 -22.84
CA GLU A 68 8.12 -4.94 -21.44
C GLU A 68 6.75 -4.37 -21.07
N SER A 69 6.06 -3.79 -22.05
CA SER A 69 4.73 -3.17 -21.86
C SER A 69 3.69 -4.17 -21.34
N THR A 70 3.86 -5.47 -21.63
CA THR A 70 2.97 -6.52 -21.12
C THR A 70 3.14 -6.72 -19.62
N TRP A 71 4.39 -6.80 -19.14
CA TRP A 71 4.76 -7.00 -17.74
C TRP A 71 4.44 -5.76 -16.89
N ILE A 72 4.74 -4.57 -17.41
CA ILE A 72 4.39 -3.29 -16.78
C ILE A 72 2.87 -3.17 -16.65
N GLY A 73 2.12 -3.52 -17.70
CA GLY A 73 0.65 -3.53 -17.63
C GLY A 73 0.10 -4.51 -16.57
N LEU A 74 0.79 -5.63 -16.32
CA LEU A 74 0.40 -6.59 -15.29
C LEU A 74 0.69 -6.05 -13.89
N ILE A 75 1.83 -5.37 -13.70
CA ILE A 75 2.15 -4.67 -12.44
C ILE A 75 1.09 -3.60 -12.12
N LEU A 76 0.76 -2.75 -13.09
CA LEU A 76 -0.27 -1.71 -12.93
C LEU A 76 -1.64 -2.30 -12.60
N TRP A 77 -1.96 -3.48 -13.14
CA TRP A 77 -3.20 -4.19 -12.82
C TRP A 77 -3.23 -4.71 -11.38
N ILE A 78 -2.12 -5.28 -10.90
CA ILE A 78 -1.97 -5.70 -9.50
C ILE A 78 -2.13 -4.49 -8.57
N GLU A 79 -1.47 -3.38 -8.91
CA GLU A 79 -1.54 -2.13 -8.15
C GLU A 79 -2.97 -1.57 -8.08
N LEU A 80 -3.72 -1.61 -9.18
CA LEU A 80 -5.13 -1.22 -9.20
C LEU A 80 -5.99 -2.06 -8.25
N GLN A 81 -5.77 -3.38 -8.20
CA GLN A 81 -6.49 -4.27 -7.29
C GLN A 81 -6.15 -4.01 -5.82
N LEU A 82 -4.87 -3.78 -5.52
CA LEU A 82 -4.41 -3.47 -4.16
C LEU A 82 -5.00 -2.15 -3.66
N ASN A 83 -4.91 -1.09 -4.48
CA ASN A 83 -5.34 0.25 -4.07
C ASN A 83 -6.88 0.33 -3.94
N GLY A 84 -7.62 -0.33 -4.84
CA GLY A 84 -9.08 -0.33 -4.84
C GLY A 84 -9.73 -1.32 -3.88
N MET A 85 -9.50 -2.62 -4.06
CA MET A 85 -10.23 -3.67 -3.34
C MET A 85 -9.61 -3.98 -1.98
N LEU A 86 -8.28 -4.10 -1.91
CA LEU A 86 -7.63 -4.61 -0.70
C LEU A 86 -7.63 -3.56 0.41
N THR A 87 -7.42 -2.28 0.08
CA THR A 87 -7.51 -1.17 1.04
C THR A 87 -8.89 -1.10 1.72
N LEU A 88 -9.98 -1.26 0.95
CA LEU A 88 -11.33 -1.27 1.51
C LEU A 88 -11.55 -2.49 2.41
N LEU A 89 -11.09 -3.65 1.99
CA LEU A 89 -11.27 -4.90 2.73
C LEU A 89 -10.50 -4.89 4.05
N VAL A 90 -9.24 -4.44 4.05
CA VAL A 90 -8.41 -4.35 5.26
C VAL A 90 -8.99 -3.36 6.27
N ASN A 91 -9.47 -2.20 5.80
CA ASN A 91 -10.11 -1.20 6.66
C ASN A 91 -11.44 -1.67 7.25
N PHE A 92 -12.17 -2.56 6.56
CA PHE A 92 -13.44 -3.09 7.05
C PHE A 92 -13.27 -4.31 7.98
N LEU A 93 -12.27 -5.16 7.70
CA LEU A 93 -12.12 -6.46 8.36
C LEU A 93 -11.31 -6.39 9.66
N ILE A 94 -10.41 -5.41 9.79
CA ILE A 94 -9.51 -5.29 10.95
C ILE A 94 -9.96 -4.15 11.86
N SER A 95 -10.54 -4.51 13.00
CA SER A 95 -10.87 -3.56 14.08
C SER A 95 -9.69 -3.32 15.05
N ASP A 96 -8.76 -4.27 15.14
CA ASP A 96 -7.68 -4.25 16.14
C ASP A 96 -6.40 -3.60 15.58
N GLU A 97 -5.86 -2.63 16.31
CA GLU A 97 -4.72 -1.80 15.89
C GLU A 97 -3.43 -2.61 15.65
N GLU A 98 -3.20 -3.69 16.43
CA GLU A 98 -2.01 -4.54 16.29
C GLU A 98 -2.07 -5.37 15.00
N SER A 99 -3.23 -5.96 14.70
CA SER A 99 -3.44 -6.77 13.49
C SER A 99 -3.41 -5.93 12.22
N TYR A 100 -3.74 -4.64 12.31
CA TYR A 100 -3.73 -3.72 11.19
C TYR A 100 -2.31 -3.52 10.62
N LEU A 101 -1.34 -3.25 11.50
CA LEU A 101 0.06 -3.07 11.10
C LEU A 101 0.66 -4.34 10.48
N THR A 102 0.39 -5.50 11.09
CA THR A 102 0.85 -6.78 10.55
C THR A 102 0.21 -7.07 9.20
N GLY A 103 -1.08 -6.80 9.02
CA GLY A 103 -1.77 -6.96 7.73
C GLY A 103 -1.13 -6.13 6.62
N TRP A 104 -0.93 -4.83 6.86
CA TRP A 104 -0.35 -3.93 5.86
C TRP A 104 1.10 -4.28 5.50
N SER A 105 1.93 -4.62 6.49
CA SER A 105 3.33 -4.98 6.23
C SER A 105 3.47 -6.23 5.36
N VAL A 106 2.63 -7.25 5.58
CA VAL A 106 2.61 -8.46 4.76
C VAL A 106 2.18 -8.16 3.33
N ILE A 107 1.14 -7.34 3.15
CA ILE A 107 0.65 -6.94 1.83
C ILE A 107 1.74 -6.20 1.04
N ILE A 108 2.38 -5.20 1.66
CA ILE A 108 3.45 -4.42 1.04
C ILE A 108 4.62 -5.33 0.65
N PHE A 109 5.00 -6.26 1.52
CA PHE A 109 6.08 -7.22 1.26
C PHE A 109 5.81 -8.06 0.00
N PHE A 110 4.63 -8.66 -0.11
CA PHE A 110 4.25 -9.46 -1.28
C PHE A 110 4.14 -8.61 -2.55
N PHE A 111 3.65 -7.38 -2.44
CA PHE A 111 3.60 -6.45 -3.57
C PHE A 111 5.01 -6.13 -4.08
N CYS A 112 5.93 -5.74 -3.21
CA CYS A 112 7.30 -5.42 -3.58
C CYS A 112 8.00 -6.61 -4.25
N ILE A 113 7.86 -7.82 -3.69
CA ILE A 113 8.43 -9.03 -4.30
C ILE A 113 7.84 -9.28 -5.69
N SER A 114 6.52 -9.16 -5.83
CA SER A 114 5.84 -9.39 -7.11
C SER A 114 6.32 -8.42 -8.19
N VAL A 115 6.47 -7.13 -7.84
CA VAL A 115 6.98 -6.09 -8.74
C VAL A 115 8.43 -6.37 -9.14
N LEU A 116 9.31 -6.68 -8.19
CA LEU A 116 10.71 -7.00 -8.50
C LEU A 116 10.81 -8.22 -9.42
N LEU A 117 10.07 -9.29 -9.12
CA LEU A 117 10.09 -10.50 -9.94
C LEU A 117 9.58 -10.21 -11.36
N LEU A 118 8.44 -9.54 -11.50
CA LEU A 118 7.86 -9.24 -12.82
C LEU A 118 8.76 -8.33 -13.67
N LEU A 119 9.55 -7.45 -13.05
CA LEU A 119 10.42 -6.52 -13.75
C LEU A 119 11.78 -7.17 -14.11
N PHE A 120 12.40 -7.90 -13.17
CA PHE A 120 13.76 -8.42 -13.34
C PHE A 120 13.83 -9.82 -13.95
N VAL A 121 12.87 -10.71 -13.69
CA VAL A 121 12.88 -12.09 -14.24
C VAL A 121 12.95 -12.11 -15.78
N PRO A 122 12.12 -11.38 -16.55
CA PRO A 122 12.22 -11.42 -18.01
C PRO A 122 13.56 -10.85 -18.53
N LYS A 123 14.17 -9.93 -17.79
CA LYS A 123 15.51 -9.37 -18.09
C LYS A 123 16.60 -10.39 -17.91
N MET A 124 16.56 -11.13 -16.82
CA MET A 124 17.53 -12.18 -16.54
C MET A 124 17.43 -13.33 -17.56
N ILE A 125 16.22 -13.72 -17.97
CA ILE A 125 16.02 -14.79 -18.96
C ILE A 125 16.49 -14.34 -20.35
N ALA A 126 16.24 -13.09 -20.75
CA ALA A 126 16.65 -12.60 -22.06
C ALA A 126 18.17 -12.36 -22.20
N LEU A 127 18.88 -12.17 -21.08
CA LEU A 127 20.33 -11.95 -21.04
C LEU A 127 21.15 -13.25 -20.94
N TRP A 128 20.49 -14.40 -20.77
CA TRP A 128 21.11 -15.72 -20.62
C TRP A 128 20.95 -16.54 -21.89
#